data_AF-A0A6G0GBP1-F1
#
_entry.id   AF-A0A6G0GBP1-F1
#
_cell.length_a   1.000
_cell.length_b   1.000
_cell.length_c   1.000
_cell.angle_alpha   90.00
_cell.angle_beta   90.00
_cell.angle_gamma   90.00
#
_symmetry.space_group_name_H-M   'P 1'
#
loop_
_entity.id
_entity.type
_entity.pdbx_description
1 polymer ?
#
loop_
_entity_poly.entity_id
_entity_poly.type
_entity_poly.pdbx_seq_one_letter_code
_entity_poly.pdbx_strand_id
1 'polypeptide(L)'
;MRRRAWGRLPAALGSVACMLVTLTACSPLDMLAFLGGCKNTGGSSTVQASQASGEWTGLVGRHQDQIKQMWPGQVSFCAPYDYGFQCTWWACMRQKSLGHDIGQYWGNGGEWDTSARNAGWEQGAQAGGIIVFNPGAGGSSSVYGHVAVVEQVNGDTVHTSEDGTGWGKVATRSFSASHPPAGISYWHPKGGGGAGAESVVQADSPSHSGPASGLATLC
;
A
#
# COMPACT_ATOMS: atom_id res chain seq x y z
N MET A 1 -73.36 -40.29 -1.76
CA MET A 1 -73.48 -41.36 -2.78
C MET A 1 -73.23 -40.78 -4.17
N ARG A 2 -72.15 -41.18 -4.85
CA ARG A 2 -71.99 -41.40 -6.30
C ARG A 2 -70.51 -41.69 -6.59
N ARG A 3 -70.19 -42.97 -6.77
CA ARG A 3 -68.95 -43.45 -7.40
C ARG A 3 -69.16 -43.39 -8.92
N ARG A 4 -68.17 -42.95 -9.69
CA ARG A 4 -67.85 -43.50 -11.03
C ARG A 4 -66.36 -43.31 -11.34
N ALA A 5 -65.83 -44.32 -11.98
CA ALA A 5 -64.42 -44.59 -12.25
C ALA A 5 -64.00 -44.14 -13.67
N TRP A 6 -62.72 -44.41 -13.96
CA TRP A 6 -61.98 -44.41 -15.24
C TRP A 6 -61.01 -43.23 -15.39
N GLY A 7 -59.75 -43.37 -15.81
CA GLY A 7 -59.13 -44.44 -16.58
C GLY A 7 -57.61 -44.61 -16.30
N ARG A 8 -57.01 -45.55 -17.04
CA ARG A 8 -55.71 -46.19 -16.82
C ARG A 8 -54.55 -45.37 -17.46
N LEU A 9 -53.40 -45.35 -16.76
CA LEU A 9 -51.97 -45.46 -17.18
C LEU A 9 -51.49 -44.80 -18.50
N PRO A 10 -50.26 -44.22 -18.57
CA PRO A 10 -49.03 -44.97 -18.28
C PRO A 10 -47.89 -44.22 -17.57
N ALA A 11 -46.89 -45.02 -17.18
CA ALA A 11 -45.63 -44.64 -16.57
C ALA A 11 -44.80 -43.67 -17.44
N ALA A 12 -44.26 -42.64 -16.80
CA ALA A 12 -43.13 -41.88 -17.30
C ALA A 12 -42.04 -41.86 -16.21
N LEU A 13 -41.02 -42.67 -16.43
CA LEU A 13 -39.69 -42.53 -15.85
C LEU A 13 -39.11 -41.19 -16.33
N GLY A 14 -38.58 -40.36 -15.43
CA GLY A 14 -37.99 -39.09 -15.84
C GLY A 14 -37.47 -38.23 -14.69
N SER A 15 -36.32 -38.64 -14.16
CA SER A 15 -35.26 -37.81 -13.59
C SER A 15 -35.62 -36.68 -12.61
N VAL A 16 -35.28 -36.93 -11.35
CA VAL A 16 -34.74 -35.94 -10.42
C VAL A 16 -33.69 -35.12 -11.16
N ALA A 17 -34.04 -33.89 -11.53
CA ALA A 17 -33.10 -32.92 -12.07
C ALA A 17 -32.09 -32.59 -10.97
N CYS A 18 -31.01 -33.34 -11.02
CA CYS A 18 -29.77 -33.12 -10.31
C CYS A 18 -29.37 -31.66 -10.50
N MET A 19 -29.22 -30.92 -9.39
CA MET A 19 -28.29 -29.79 -9.34
C MET A 19 -26.89 -30.32 -9.64
N LEU A 20 -26.61 -30.55 -10.92
CA LEU A 20 -25.25 -30.70 -11.41
C LEU A 20 -24.65 -29.30 -11.41
N VAL A 21 -24.12 -28.94 -10.24
CA VAL A 21 -22.90 -28.15 -10.17
C VAL A 21 -21.93 -28.84 -11.12
N THR A 22 -21.81 -28.30 -12.34
CA THR A 22 -20.80 -28.75 -13.28
C THR A 22 -19.46 -28.35 -12.67
N LEU A 23 -18.90 -29.26 -11.86
CA LEU A 23 -17.48 -29.32 -11.57
C LEU A 23 -16.80 -29.59 -12.91
N THR A 24 -16.63 -28.53 -13.70
CA THR A 24 -15.71 -28.53 -14.84
C THR A 24 -14.33 -28.68 -14.23
N ALA A 25 -13.85 -29.92 -14.28
CA ALA A 25 -12.52 -30.40 -13.98
C ALA A 25 -11.45 -29.30 -13.86
N CYS A 26 -11.15 -28.88 -12.62
CA CYS A 26 -9.76 -28.53 -12.31
C CYS A 26 -8.97 -29.83 -12.38
N SER A 27 -8.13 -29.94 -13.40
CA SER A 27 -7.18 -31.03 -13.50
C SER A 27 -6.28 -31.03 -12.25
N PRO A 28 -5.94 -32.17 -11.64
CA PRO A 28 -5.12 -32.22 -10.42
C PRO A 28 -3.70 -31.64 -10.60
N LEU A 29 -3.29 -31.33 -11.84
CA LEU A 29 -2.06 -30.59 -12.13
C LEU A 29 -2.19 -29.07 -11.87
N ASP A 30 -3.38 -28.46 -11.93
CA ASP A 30 -3.56 -27.03 -11.63
C ASP A 30 -3.51 -26.71 -10.13
N MET A 31 -3.86 -27.69 -9.27
CA MET A 31 -3.75 -27.53 -7.82
C MET A 31 -2.30 -27.53 -7.31
N LEU A 32 -1.36 -28.09 -8.08
CA LEU A 32 0.07 -28.07 -7.78
C LEU A 32 0.76 -26.77 -8.25
N ALA A 33 0.15 -26.01 -9.17
CA ALA A 33 0.66 -24.70 -9.59
C ALA A 33 0.42 -23.60 -8.54
N PHE A 34 -0.44 -23.82 -7.55
CA PHE A 34 -0.67 -22.85 -6.47
C PHE A 34 0.41 -22.88 -5.36
N LEU A 35 1.27 -23.91 -5.34
CA LEU A 35 2.34 -24.04 -4.34
C LEU A 35 3.77 -23.92 -4.92
N GLY A 36 3.92 -23.86 -6.24
CA GLY A 36 5.19 -23.62 -6.92
C GLY A 36 5.11 -22.33 -7.73
N GLY A 37 5.65 -21.23 -7.20
CA GLY A 37 5.54 -19.88 -7.74
C GLY A 37 5.55 -19.79 -9.28
N CYS A 38 4.46 -19.25 -9.82
CA CYS A 38 4.34 -18.95 -11.24
C CYS A 38 5.36 -17.90 -11.64
N LYS A 39 6.33 -18.32 -12.46
CA LYS A 39 7.09 -17.43 -13.34
C LYS A 39 6.28 -17.22 -14.61
N ASN A 40 5.50 -16.14 -14.67
CA ASN A 40 4.79 -15.73 -15.89
C ASN A 40 5.63 -14.73 -16.70
N THR A 41 6.14 -15.23 -17.83
CA THR A 41 6.48 -14.43 -19.01
C THR A 41 5.21 -14.16 -19.80
N GLY A 42 4.66 -12.94 -19.74
CA GLY A 42 3.52 -12.51 -20.55
C GLY A 42 2.90 -11.22 -20.04
N GLY A 43 3.11 -10.12 -20.77
CA GLY A 43 2.69 -8.77 -20.40
C GLY A 43 1.18 -8.59 -20.36
N SER A 44 0.67 -8.37 -19.15
CA SER A 44 -0.54 -7.60 -18.87
C SER A 44 -0.28 -6.94 -17.53
N SER A 45 -0.19 -5.61 -17.50
CA SER A 45 0.13 -4.82 -16.30
C SER A 45 -1.05 -4.84 -15.32
N THR A 46 -1.38 -6.02 -14.77
CA THR A 46 -2.34 -6.13 -13.69
C THR A 46 -1.65 -5.64 -12.42
N VAL A 47 -2.11 -4.52 -11.88
CA VAL A 47 -1.67 -4.03 -10.58
C VAL A 47 -1.99 -5.11 -9.54
N GLN A 48 -0.95 -5.66 -8.92
CA GLN A 48 -1.10 -6.75 -7.96
C GLN A 48 -1.69 -6.20 -6.66
N ALA A 49 -2.78 -6.80 -6.18
CA ALA A 49 -3.36 -6.41 -4.91
C ALA A 49 -2.38 -6.66 -3.76
N SER A 50 -2.28 -5.73 -2.82
CA SER A 50 -1.38 -5.81 -1.67
C SER A 50 -1.87 -4.96 -0.50
N GLN A 51 -1.48 -5.31 0.73
CA GLN A 51 -1.72 -4.52 1.94
C GLN A 51 -0.43 -4.40 2.75
N ALA A 52 -0.23 -3.24 3.37
CA ALA A 52 0.87 -3.00 4.29
C ALA A 52 0.66 -3.83 5.56
N SER A 53 1.75 -4.15 6.26
CA SER A 53 1.65 -4.90 7.50
C SER A 53 1.01 -4.05 8.61
N GLY A 54 0.27 -4.74 9.48
CA GLY A 54 -0.53 -4.14 10.53
C GLY A 54 -1.88 -3.62 10.04
N GLU A 55 -2.81 -3.39 10.96
CA GLU A 55 -4.08 -2.75 10.67
C GLU A 55 -3.85 -1.24 10.53
N TRP A 56 -4.02 -0.71 9.33
CA TRP A 56 -3.73 0.70 9.02
C TRP A 56 -4.94 1.60 9.25
N THR A 57 -6.16 1.07 9.15
CA THR A 57 -7.40 1.84 9.31
C THR A 57 -7.57 2.40 10.72
N GLY A 58 -7.04 1.75 11.74
CA GLY A 58 -7.00 2.23 13.12
C GLY A 58 -5.92 3.25 13.40
N LEU A 59 -5.09 3.60 12.40
CA LEU A 59 -4.20 4.76 12.45
C LEU A 59 -4.91 6.04 12.02
N VAL A 60 -5.96 5.92 11.18
CA VAL A 60 -6.73 7.07 10.68
C VAL A 60 -7.36 7.82 11.85
N GLY A 61 -7.21 9.15 11.83
CA GLY A 61 -7.69 10.05 12.86
C GLY A 61 -6.76 10.20 14.07
N ARG A 62 -5.66 9.46 14.15
CA ARG A 62 -4.68 9.66 15.24
C ARG A 62 -3.89 10.94 15.06
N HIS A 63 -3.63 11.60 16.17
CA HIS A 63 -2.78 12.78 16.25
C HIS A 63 -1.32 12.41 16.48
N GLN A 64 -0.42 13.37 16.26
CA GLN A 64 1.03 13.18 16.41
C GLN A 64 1.44 12.55 17.74
N ASP A 65 0.90 13.04 18.85
CA ASP A 65 1.28 12.56 20.19
C ASP A 65 0.90 11.10 20.40
N GLN A 66 -0.22 10.66 19.82
CA GLN A 66 -0.66 9.27 19.88
C GLN A 66 0.25 8.37 19.04
N ILE A 67 0.69 8.85 17.87
CA ILE A 67 1.64 8.12 17.01
C ILE A 67 3.01 8.02 17.68
N LYS A 68 3.50 9.10 18.30
CA LYS A 68 4.76 9.10 19.07
C LYS A 68 4.75 8.08 20.21
N GLN A 69 3.61 7.92 20.88
CA GLN A 69 3.44 6.92 21.95
C GLN A 69 3.39 5.49 21.42
N MET A 70 2.82 5.27 20.24
CA MET A 70 2.75 3.95 19.61
C MET A 70 4.13 3.48 19.13
N TRP A 71 4.93 4.42 18.63
CA TRP A 71 6.21 4.16 17.95
C TRP A 71 7.33 5.04 18.51
N PRO A 72 7.67 4.91 19.82
CA PRO A 72 8.65 5.77 20.46
C PRO A 72 10.07 5.57 19.92
N GLY A 73 10.40 4.38 19.42
CA GLY A 73 11.71 4.06 18.87
C GLY A 73 12.02 4.75 17.53
N GLN A 74 10.99 5.22 16.83
CA GLN A 74 11.10 5.89 15.53
C GLN A 74 11.25 7.41 15.67
N VAL A 75 10.83 7.99 16.80
CA VAL A 75 10.74 9.44 16.98
C VAL A 75 12.08 10.14 16.81
N SER A 76 13.15 9.59 17.39
CA SER A 76 14.50 10.16 17.27
C SER A 76 15.02 10.10 15.84
N PHE A 77 14.76 9.01 15.13
CA PHE A 77 15.15 8.83 13.74
C PHE A 77 14.43 9.81 12.81
N CYS A 78 13.12 10.02 13.02
CA CYS A 78 12.29 10.90 12.21
C CYS A 78 12.25 12.36 12.69
N ALA A 79 13.01 12.70 13.74
CA ALA A 79 13.09 14.06 14.28
C ALA A 79 13.48 15.14 13.24
N PRO A 80 14.33 14.87 12.23
CA PRO A 80 14.63 15.85 11.18
C PRO A 80 13.43 16.29 10.34
N TYR A 81 12.30 15.57 10.40
CA TYR A 81 11.05 15.94 9.73
C TYR A 81 10.01 16.53 10.70
N ASP A 82 10.27 16.54 12.02
CA ASP A 82 9.31 16.89 13.07
C ASP A 82 9.13 18.41 13.23
N TYR A 83 8.53 19.05 12.23
CA TYR A 83 8.21 20.48 12.21
C TYR A 83 6.70 20.75 12.36
N GLY A 84 6.02 20.01 13.24
CA GLY A 84 4.58 20.18 13.49
C GLY A 84 3.70 19.37 12.53
N PHE A 85 3.80 18.05 12.64
CA PHE A 85 2.98 17.07 11.91
C PHE A 85 2.99 17.25 10.38
N GLN A 86 4.19 17.05 9.82
CA GLN A 86 4.47 17.16 8.39
C GLN A 86 4.21 15.84 7.65
N CYS A 87 3.89 15.95 6.35
CA CYS A 87 3.77 14.83 5.41
C CYS A 87 4.97 13.85 5.51
N THR A 88 6.19 14.40 5.56
CA THR A 88 7.46 13.66 5.61
C THR A 88 7.69 13.02 6.97
N TRP A 89 7.22 13.64 8.06
CA TRP A 89 7.29 13.07 9.40
C TRP A 89 6.42 11.82 9.50
N TRP A 90 5.16 11.92 9.06
CA TRP A 90 4.25 10.77 9.06
C TRP A 90 4.80 9.64 8.20
N ALA A 91 5.21 9.96 6.97
CA ALA A 91 5.76 8.96 6.06
C ALA A 91 7.01 8.30 6.63
N CYS A 92 7.92 9.06 7.28
CA CYS A 92 9.08 8.49 7.97
C CYS A 92 8.67 7.55 9.09
N MET A 93 7.81 8.01 10.01
CA MET A 93 7.36 7.22 11.16
C MET A 93 6.70 5.92 10.72
N ARG A 94 5.79 6.00 9.76
CA ARG A 94 5.06 4.85 9.23
C ARG A 94 5.99 3.89 8.47
N GLN A 95 6.89 4.37 7.61
CA GLN A 95 7.84 3.50 6.92
C GLN A 95 8.81 2.80 7.87
N LYS A 96 9.26 3.48 8.93
CA LYS A 96 10.05 2.84 9.99
C LYS A 96 9.23 1.81 10.78
N SER A 97 7.94 2.05 11.03
CA SER A 97 7.04 1.07 11.65
C SER A 97 6.85 -0.20 10.80
N LEU A 98 6.96 -0.07 9.48
CA LEU A 98 6.89 -1.16 8.51
C LEU A 98 8.23 -1.87 8.32
N GLY A 99 9.28 -1.45 9.04
CA GLY A 99 10.62 -2.04 8.97
C GLY A 99 11.43 -1.60 7.75
N HIS A 100 10.99 -0.58 7.02
CA HIS A 100 11.69 -0.12 5.82
C HIS A 100 12.90 0.76 6.16
N ASP A 101 13.92 0.66 5.31
CA ASP A 101 15.08 1.55 5.37
C ASP A 101 14.79 2.80 4.54
N ILE A 102 14.52 3.89 5.27
CA ILE A 102 14.22 5.22 4.72
C ILE A 102 15.24 6.22 5.25
N GLY A 103 15.67 7.18 4.44
CA GLY A 103 16.63 8.19 4.88
C GLY A 103 16.01 9.32 5.71
N GLN A 104 16.81 9.86 6.63
CA GLN A 104 16.43 10.99 7.48
C GLN A 104 16.45 12.36 6.76
N TYR A 105 17.01 12.41 5.55
CA TYR A 105 17.26 13.65 4.81
C TYR A 105 16.88 13.55 3.32
N TRP A 106 15.71 12.98 3.04
CA TRP A 106 15.13 12.86 1.70
C TRP A 106 14.48 14.15 1.19
N GLY A 107 14.48 15.19 2.03
CA GLY A 107 13.99 16.52 1.69
C GLY A 107 12.48 16.68 1.85
N ASN A 108 11.91 17.57 1.06
CA ASN A 108 10.48 17.89 1.05
C ASN A 108 9.65 16.78 0.41
N GLY A 109 8.32 16.82 0.60
CA GLY A 109 7.43 15.77 0.10
C GLY A 109 7.60 15.47 -1.40
N GLY A 110 7.71 16.51 -2.24
CA GLY A 110 7.91 16.36 -3.68
C GLY A 110 9.31 15.91 -4.11
N GLU A 111 10.29 15.86 -3.20
CA GLU A 111 11.67 15.45 -3.49
C GLU A 111 11.91 13.95 -3.22
N TRP A 112 10.95 13.29 -2.56
CA TRP A 112 11.06 11.88 -2.17
C TRP A 112 11.10 10.93 -3.37
N ASP A 113 10.65 11.33 -4.56
CA ASP A 113 10.74 10.49 -5.76
C ASP A 113 12.20 10.24 -6.16
N THR A 114 13.00 11.30 -6.11
CA THR A 114 14.41 11.32 -6.48
C THR A 114 15.22 10.66 -5.37
N SER A 115 14.88 10.92 -4.12
CA SER A 115 15.50 10.28 -2.96
C SER A 115 15.22 8.77 -2.92
N ALA A 116 13.99 8.32 -3.20
CA ALA A 116 13.64 6.90 -3.28
C ALA A 116 14.40 6.20 -4.41
N ARG A 117 14.46 6.83 -5.60
CA ARG A 117 15.27 6.32 -6.72
C ARG A 117 16.74 6.16 -6.33
N ASN A 118 17.33 7.16 -5.66
CA ASN A 118 18.73 7.11 -5.22
C ASN A 118 18.96 6.08 -4.11
N ALA A 119 17.97 5.84 -3.26
CA ALA A 119 17.98 4.77 -2.25
C ALA A 119 17.71 3.37 -2.85
N GLY A 120 17.54 3.27 -4.17
CA GLY A 120 17.38 2.01 -4.88
C GLY A 120 15.97 1.42 -4.80
N TRP A 121 14.95 2.20 -4.43
CA TRP A 121 13.55 1.78 -4.47
C TRP A 121 13.08 1.55 -5.91
N GLU A 122 12.05 0.73 -6.07
CA GLU A 122 11.41 0.43 -7.35
C GLU A 122 10.21 1.34 -7.58
N GLN A 123 10.03 1.78 -8.82
CA GLN A 123 8.89 2.62 -9.20
C GLN A 123 7.66 1.73 -9.45
N GLY A 124 6.55 2.02 -8.78
CA GLY A 124 5.32 1.26 -8.88
C GLY A 124 4.44 1.38 -7.64
N ALA A 125 3.13 1.23 -7.82
CA ALA A 125 2.19 1.20 -6.70
C ALA A 125 2.25 -0.17 -6.01
N GLN A 126 2.68 -0.19 -4.76
CA GLN A 126 2.70 -1.37 -3.92
C GLN A 126 2.48 -0.97 -2.47
N ALA A 127 1.75 -1.79 -1.70
CA ALA A 127 1.57 -1.54 -0.29
C ALA A 127 2.89 -1.62 0.50
N GLY A 128 3.02 -0.74 1.50
CA GLY A 128 4.30 -0.42 2.16
C GLY A 128 5.19 0.53 1.35
N GLY A 129 4.76 0.93 0.15
CA GLY A 129 5.41 1.97 -0.63
C GLY A 129 5.04 3.38 -0.18
N ILE A 130 5.50 4.36 -0.96
CA ILE A 130 5.12 5.76 -0.87
C ILE A 130 4.46 6.21 -2.18
N ILE A 131 3.61 7.21 -2.06
CA ILE A 131 3.14 8.03 -3.18
C ILE A 131 3.71 9.43 -3.01
N VAL A 132 4.32 9.96 -4.06
CA VAL A 132 4.99 11.27 -4.08
C VAL A 132 4.27 12.19 -5.04
N PHE A 133 4.00 13.40 -4.58
CA PHE A 133 3.34 14.45 -5.34
C PHE A 133 4.34 15.58 -5.59
N ASN A 134 4.62 15.85 -6.86
CA ASN A 134 5.35 17.04 -7.25
C ASN A 134 4.62 18.32 -6.76
N PRO A 135 5.31 19.45 -6.67
CA PRO A 135 4.68 20.71 -6.28
C PRO A 135 3.44 21.03 -7.12
N GLY A 136 2.29 21.22 -6.46
CA GLY A 136 0.99 21.52 -7.06
C GLY A 136 0.22 20.32 -7.63
N ALA A 137 0.79 19.11 -7.63
CA ALA A 137 0.12 17.90 -8.12
C ALA A 137 -0.89 17.35 -7.10
N GLY A 138 -2.06 16.92 -7.56
CA GLY A 138 -3.05 16.24 -6.70
C GLY A 138 -3.51 17.06 -5.48
N GLY A 139 -3.47 18.39 -5.58
CA GLY A 139 -3.79 19.30 -4.48
C GLY A 139 -2.66 19.49 -3.45
N SER A 140 -1.44 19.07 -3.76
CA SER A 140 -0.26 19.29 -2.91
C SER A 140 0.16 20.75 -2.85
N SER A 141 1.02 21.07 -1.87
CA SER A 141 1.71 22.36 -1.79
C SER A 141 2.40 22.69 -3.11
N SER A 142 2.19 23.92 -3.63
CA SER A 142 2.80 24.40 -4.88
C SER A 142 4.30 24.66 -4.77
N VAL A 143 4.86 24.61 -3.56
CA VAL A 143 6.29 24.83 -3.31
C VAL A 143 6.97 23.53 -2.91
N TYR A 144 6.37 22.76 -2.00
CA TYR A 144 7.05 21.64 -1.33
C TYR A 144 6.60 20.26 -1.81
N GLY A 145 5.51 20.18 -2.58
CA GLY A 145 4.89 18.91 -2.95
C GLY A 145 4.25 18.21 -1.76
N HIS A 146 4.11 16.89 -1.84
CA HIS A 146 3.54 16.07 -0.78
C HIS A 146 4.06 14.62 -0.85
N VAL A 147 4.01 13.90 0.27
CA VAL A 147 4.29 12.47 0.30
C VAL A 147 3.36 11.77 1.29
N ALA A 148 2.95 10.56 0.92
CA ALA A 148 2.09 9.72 1.74
C ALA A 148 2.52 8.25 1.64
N VAL A 149 2.03 7.42 2.56
CA VAL A 149 2.30 5.97 2.55
C VAL A 149 1.19 5.24 1.83
N VAL A 150 1.55 4.28 0.99
CA VAL A 150 0.60 3.37 0.35
C VAL A 150 0.28 2.24 1.31
N GLU A 151 -0.92 2.27 1.86
CA GLU A 151 -1.35 1.26 2.85
C GLU A 151 -1.99 0.04 2.17
N GLN A 152 -2.66 0.24 1.04
CA GLN A 152 -3.31 -0.85 0.31
C GLN A 152 -3.41 -0.54 -1.18
N VAL A 153 -3.27 -1.58 -1.99
CA VAL A 153 -3.53 -1.56 -3.42
C VAL A 153 -4.56 -2.65 -3.73
N ASN A 154 -5.68 -2.27 -4.33
CA ASN A 154 -6.78 -3.15 -4.71
C ASN A 154 -7.15 -2.94 -6.17
N GLY A 155 -6.60 -3.76 -7.07
CA GLY A 155 -6.72 -3.50 -8.50
C GLY A 155 -6.14 -2.12 -8.83
N ASP A 156 -6.92 -1.26 -9.48
CA ASP A 156 -6.46 0.09 -9.82
C ASP A 156 -6.57 1.10 -8.67
N THR A 157 -7.11 0.74 -7.51
CA THR A 157 -7.28 1.67 -6.39
C THR A 157 -6.14 1.56 -5.40
N VAL A 158 -5.46 2.67 -5.14
CA VAL A 158 -4.44 2.83 -4.11
C VAL A 158 -5.03 3.60 -2.94
N HIS A 159 -5.01 3.03 -1.73
CA HIS A 159 -5.39 3.70 -0.49
C HIS A 159 -4.14 4.19 0.23
N THR A 160 -4.16 5.46 0.63
CA THR A 160 -3.02 6.13 1.26
C THR A 160 -3.33 6.43 2.71
N SER A 161 -2.30 6.43 3.55
CA SER A 161 -2.31 7.16 4.82
C SER A 161 -1.39 8.37 4.69
N GLU A 162 -1.89 9.52 5.07
CA GLU A 162 -1.21 10.78 4.88
C GLU A 162 -1.49 11.76 5.99
N ASP A 163 -0.65 12.76 6.05
CA ASP A 163 -0.71 13.79 7.05
C ASP A 163 -0.06 15.08 6.51
N GLY A 164 -0.29 16.20 7.17
CA GLY A 164 0.23 17.49 6.78
C GLY A 164 -0.33 18.59 7.68
N THR A 165 0.23 19.79 7.59
CA THR A 165 -0.08 20.87 8.54
C THR A 165 -1.57 21.26 8.50
N GLY A 166 -2.28 20.96 7.41
CA GLY A 166 -3.72 21.21 7.25
C GLY A 166 -4.66 20.16 7.85
N TRP A 167 -4.19 18.93 8.15
CA TRP A 167 -5.04 17.86 8.67
C TRP A 167 -4.89 17.67 10.18
N GLY A 168 -3.66 17.79 10.71
CA GLY A 168 -3.38 17.66 12.14
C GLY A 168 -3.68 16.27 12.73
N LYS A 169 -4.03 15.29 11.88
CA LYS A 169 -4.32 13.88 12.18
C LYS A 169 -4.13 13.06 10.91
N VAL A 170 -3.83 11.77 11.06
CA VAL A 170 -3.73 10.85 9.92
C VAL A 170 -5.04 10.84 9.13
N ALA A 171 -4.95 11.16 7.85
CA ALA A 171 -6.04 11.15 6.89
C ALA A 171 -5.81 10.06 5.83
N THR A 172 -6.83 9.82 5.02
CA THR A 172 -6.74 8.87 3.89
C THR A 172 -7.32 9.49 2.63
N ARG A 173 -6.68 9.20 1.50
CA ARG A 173 -7.21 9.44 0.17
C ARG A 173 -7.06 8.19 -0.68
N SER A 174 -7.57 8.26 -1.89
CA SER A 174 -7.43 7.16 -2.85
C SER A 174 -7.12 7.68 -4.24
N PHE A 175 -6.28 6.92 -4.94
CA PHE A 175 -5.74 7.29 -6.24
C PHE A 175 -5.78 6.10 -7.19
N SER A 176 -5.73 6.39 -8.50
CA SER A 176 -5.52 5.35 -9.50
C SER A 176 -4.05 4.93 -9.52
N ALA A 177 -3.80 3.61 -9.50
CA ALA A 177 -2.48 3.04 -9.64
C ALA A 177 -1.93 3.22 -11.06
N SER A 178 -2.79 3.03 -12.06
CA SER A 178 -2.43 3.09 -13.49
C SER A 178 -2.53 4.49 -14.10
N HIS A 179 -3.41 5.35 -13.57
CA HIS A 179 -3.65 6.70 -14.07
C HIS A 179 -3.66 7.73 -12.92
N PRO A 180 -2.56 7.83 -12.13
CA PRO A 180 -2.48 8.88 -11.13
C PRO A 180 -2.49 10.27 -11.82
N PRO A 181 -3.00 11.32 -11.14
CA PRO A 181 -2.87 12.68 -11.64
C PRO A 181 -1.44 13.03 -12.06
N ALA A 182 -1.30 13.89 -13.07
CA ALA A 182 0.01 14.30 -13.56
C ALA A 182 0.89 14.87 -12.42
N GLY A 183 2.16 14.47 -12.41
CA GLY A 183 3.11 14.86 -11.36
C GLY A 183 3.05 14.00 -10.08
N ILE A 184 2.36 12.86 -10.10
CA ILE A 184 2.35 11.89 -9.01
C ILE A 184 3.12 10.64 -9.42
N SER A 185 3.90 10.09 -8.50
CA SER A 185 4.63 8.82 -8.69
C SER A 185 4.51 7.91 -7.47
N TYR A 186 4.71 6.61 -7.69
CA TYR A 186 4.71 5.59 -6.63
C TYR A 186 6.07 4.92 -6.56
N TRP A 187 6.51 4.61 -5.34
CA TRP A 187 7.78 3.94 -5.08
C TRP A 187 7.66 2.92 -3.95
N HIS A 188 8.36 1.79 -4.02
CA HIS A 188 8.42 0.81 -2.94
C HIS A 188 9.82 0.21 -2.76
N PRO A 189 10.16 -0.32 -1.58
CA PRO A 189 11.42 -1.00 -1.35
C PRO A 189 11.58 -2.23 -2.28
N LYS A 190 12.84 -2.56 -2.60
CA LYS A 190 13.19 -3.79 -3.33
C LYS A 190 13.04 -5.02 -2.42
N GLY A 191 12.39 -6.07 -2.92
CA GLY A 191 12.12 -7.30 -2.15
C GLY A 191 10.80 -7.18 -1.39
N GLY A 192 9.75 -7.79 -1.94
CA GLY A 192 8.36 -7.47 -1.64
C GLY A 192 7.88 -7.79 -0.22
N GLY A 193 7.00 -6.92 0.26
CA GLY A 193 5.86 -7.26 1.11
C GLY A 193 6.19 -7.68 2.54
N GLY A 194 6.22 -6.73 3.46
CA GLY A 194 5.98 -7.00 4.89
C GLY A 194 6.88 -8.05 5.52
N ALA A 195 8.19 -8.02 5.27
CA ALA A 195 9.12 -8.84 6.03
C ALA A 195 9.46 -8.14 7.35
N GLY A 196 8.67 -8.43 8.38
CA GLY A 196 9.19 -8.45 9.74
C GLY A 196 10.32 -9.47 9.80
N ALA A 197 11.56 -8.98 9.87
CA ALA A 197 12.70 -9.76 10.29
C ALA A 197 13.50 -8.89 11.26
N GLU A 198 13.34 -9.16 12.55
CA GLU A 198 14.33 -8.79 13.56
C GLU A 198 15.71 -9.26 13.07
N SER A 199 16.59 -8.31 12.78
CA SER A 199 18.01 -8.49 13.01
C SER A 199 18.56 -7.17 13.52
N VAL A 200 18.75 -7.11 14.83
CA VAL A 200 19.65 -6.15 15.47
C VAL A 200 21.03 -6.44 14.91
N VAL A 201 21.52 -5.57 14.03
CA VAL A 201 22.97 -5.41 13.83
C VAL A 201 23.33 -3.94 13.87
N GLN A 202 24.18 -3.69 14.85
CA GLN A 202 24.95 -2.51 15.20
C GLN A 202 25.31 -1.58 14.03
N ALA A 203 25.26 -0.28 14.33
CA ALA A 203 25.69 0.83 13.49
C ALA A 203 27.09 0.64 12.88
N ASP A 204 27.21 1.05 11.62
CA ASP A 204 28.41 1.71 11.10
C ASP A 204 27.99 2.82 10.13
N SER A 205 28.35 4.05 10.49
CA SER A 205 28.10 5.26 9.72
C SER A 205 29.01 5.36 8.50
N PRO A 206 28.50 5.73 7.30
CA PRO A 206 29.29 6.45 6.32
C PRO A 206 28.96 7.95 6.41
N SER A 207 30.00 8.72 6.70
CA SER A 207 30.02 10.18 6.58
C SER A 207 29.81 10.58 5.11
N HIS A 208 28.68 11.21 4.80
CA HIS A 208 28.51 11.98 3.57
C HIS A 208 28.21 13.43 3.92
N SER A 209 29.25 14.25 3.76
CA SER A 209 29.25 15.69 3.78
C SER A 209 28.69 16.22 2.46
N GLY A 210 27.58 16.95 2.51
CA GLY A 210 26.96 17.68 1.40
C GLY A 210 25.89 18.65 1.93
N PRO A 211 25.68 19.82 1.31
CA PRO A 211 25.43 21.06 2.05
C PRO A 211 23.96 21.33 2.44
N ALA A 212 23.84 21.94 3.62
CA ALA A 212 22.92 23.01 4.02
C ALA A 212 21.41 22.85 3.79
N SER A 213 20.73 22.45 4.87
CA SER A 213 19.66 23.23 5.52
C SER A 213 18.70 24.01 4.60
N GLY A 214 17.80 23.30 3.93
CA GLY A 214 16.52 23.83 3.48
C GLY A 214 15.43 23.42 4.47
N LEU A 215 14.88 24.38 5.21
CA LEU A 215 13.78 24.19 6.15
C LEU A 215 12.56 23.57 5.45
N ALA A 216 12.14 22.37 5.88
CA ALA A 216 10.91 21.72 5.42
C ALA A 216 9.68 22.47 5.97
N THR A 217 9.31 23.56 5.30
CA THR A 217 8.12 24.35 5.60
C THR A 217 6.96 23.75 4.80
N LEU A 218 5.85 23.42 5.48
CA LEU A 218 4.48 23.19 4.96
C LEU A 218 4.29 22.35 3.67
N CYS A 219 4.10 21.04 3.86
CA CYS A 219 3.18 20.22 3.07
C CYS A 219 1.75 20.41 3.61
#